data_AF-A0A3C0ZYA9-F1
#
_entry.id   AF-A0A3C0ZYA9-F1
#
_cell.length_a   1.000
_cell.length_b   1.000
_cell.length_c   1.000
_cell.angle_alpha   90.00
_cell.angle_beta   90.00
_cell.angle_gamma   90.00
#
_symmetry.space_group_name_H-M   'P 1'
#
loop_
_entity.id
_entity.type
_entity.pdbx_description
1 polymer ?
#
loop_
_entity_poly.entity_id
_entity_poly.type
_entity_poly.pdbx_seq_one_letter_code
_entity_poly.pdbx_strand_id
1 'polypeptide(L)'
;MTDFILLNDHTLTAWIPVVIIEGVTGSFNDKIKLNYYFSIPQILLSDQNAYVTLTNESTGNSNTLNIKKAEFVEGKGYKFSILLAAKEARDTITAKVFDGQGGAAVIRGNLRDNDYTDTGVQYTLVRYLDWLAANGETDKEKALGTAAKDYCTAAQIYFNYHADDLAVSTAVDAVTEKTLSSYAASRSGTLPSGVSIRGISAMLESDNTLRLYLGFKDVEPSRFTYMIGGQSAELKTRSDGASYLALDAGVYSNHLQDTNLYSISDGTNTYTLTMSVLTYARSCAIKSKEEESNLGKALYLYNQAASAMFAN
;
A
#
# COMPACT_ATOMS: atom_id res chain seq x y z
N MET A 1 7.01 43.51 59.98
CA MET A 1 7.11 42.06 59.75
C MET A 1 5.69 41.54 59.77
N THR A 2 5.06 41.50 58.59
CA THR A 2 3.76 40.85 58.36
C THR A 2 3.68 40.63 56.86
N ASP A 3 3.65 39.35 56.50
CA ASP A 3 3.89 38.82 55.16
C ASP A 3 2.81 39.20 54.15
N PHE A 4 3.26 39.59 52.96
CA PHE A 4 2.48 39.52 51.73
C PHE A 4 2.59 38.09 51.19
N ILE A 5 1.55 37.29 51.36
CA ILE A 5 1.32 36.10 50.53
C ILE A 5 -0.04 36.28 49.87
N LEU A 6 -0.02 36.87 48.67
CA LEU A 6 -1.11 36.72 47.71
C LEU A 6 -0.75 35.49 46.86
N LEU A 7 -1.47 34.40 47.13
CA LEU A 7 -1.49 33.19 46.33
C LEU A 7 -1.91 33.55 44.89
N ASN A 8 -0.98 33.42 43.94
CA ASN A 8 -1.32 33.28 42.53
C ASN A 8 -1.88 31.87 42.31
N ASP A 9 -3.17 31.70 42.58
CA ASP A 9 -3.91 30.51 42.13
C ASP A 9 -4.48 30.80 40.73
N HIS A 10 -3.57 30.89 39.76
CA HIS A 10 -3.94 30.73 38.35
C HIS A 10 -3.90 29.23 38.06
N THR A 11 -5.02 28.55 38.29
CA THR A 11 -5.31 27.29 37.59
C THR A 11 -5.34 27.59 36.10
N LEU A 12 -4.17 27.46 35.45
CA LEU A 12 -4.07 27.35 34.01
C LEU A 12 -4.92 26.14 33.61
N THR A 13 -6.13 26.39 33.12
CA THR A 13 -6.86 25.39 32.35
C THR A 13 -5.94 25.03 31.19
N ALA A 14 -5.37 23.83 31.22
CA ALA A 14 -4.57 23.31 30.13
C ALA A 14 -5.41 23.47 28.85
N TRP A 15 -4.95 24.32 27.94
CA TRP A 15 -5.63 24.54 26.67
C TRP A 15 -5.56 23.22 25.89
N ILE A 16 -6.67 22.50 25.84
CA ILE A 16 -6.77 21.29 25.03
C ILE A 16 -6.75 21.73 23.57
N PRO A 17 -5.74 21.33 22.78
CA PRO A 17 -5.64 21.77 21.40
C PRO A 17 -6.80 21.19 20.58
N VAL A 18 -7.41 22.01 19.73
CA VAL A 18 -8.45 21.60 18.79
C VAL A 18 -7.85 21.50 17.39
N VAL A 19 -7.99 20.34 16.76
CA VAL A 19 -7.63 20.09 15.35
C VAL A 19 -8.89 19.86 14.52
N ILE A 20 -8.81 20.20 13.24
CA ILE A 20 -9.93 20.00 12.29
C ILE A 20 -9.51 18.92 11.29
N ILE A 21 -10.32 17.88 11.13
CA ILE A 21 -10.15 16.94 10.02
C ILE A 21 -10.73 17.57 8.75
N GLU A 22 -9.86 17.75 7.76
CA GLU A 22 -10.16 18.40 6.48
C GLU A 22 -10.60 17.39 5.42
N GLY A 23 -10.09 16.15 5.50
CA GLY A 23 -10.50 15.08 4.61
C GLY A 23 -9.64 13.83 4.71
N VAL A 24 -10.06 12.80 3.98
CA VAL A 24 -9.35 11.52 3.84
C VAL A 24 -9.29 11.14 2.37
N THR A 25 -8.12 10.75 1.86
CA THR A 25 -7.93 10.32 0.46
C THR A 25 -7.08 9.07 0.33
N GLY A 26 -7.34 8.23 -0.67
CA GLY A 26 -6.44 7.17 -1.10
C GLY A 26 -5.33 7.67 -2.03
N SER A 27 -4.16 7.03 -2.02
CA SER A 27 -3.09 7.22 -3.02
C SER A 27 -2.85 5.94 -3.80
N PHE A 28 -2.69 6.09 -5.12
CA PHE A 28 -2.52 4.97 -6.07
C PHE A 28 -1.46 5.25 -7.16
N ASN A 29 -0.70 6.34 -7.05
CA ASN A 29 0.40 6.67 -7.97
C ASN A 29 1.74 6.04 -7.50
N ASP A 30 1.73 5.36 -6.36
CA ASP A 30 2.86 4.59 -5.83
C ASP A 30 2.34 3.32 -5.12
N LYS A 31 2.49 3.30 -3.80
CA LYS A 31 2.00 2.28 -2.87
C LYS A 31 0.57 2.63 -2.47
N ILE A 32 -0.24 1.62 -2.15
CA ILE A 32 -1.60 1.87 -1.67
C ILE A 32 -1.53 2.51 -0.27
N LYS A 33 -2.02 3.74 -0.15
CA LYS A 33 -2.05 4.49 1.10
C LYS A 33 -3.43 5.06 1.37
N LEU A 34 -3.75 5.21 2.65
CA LEU A 34 -4.82 6.10 3.11
C LEU A 34 -4.18 7.33 3.78
N ASN A 35 -4.62 8.51 3.38
CA ASN A 35 -4.07 9.79 3.81
C ASN A 35 -5.14 10.59 4.56
N TYR A 36 -4.79 11.11 5.73
CA TYR A 36 -5.60 12.00 6.54
C TYR A 36 -5.00 13.39 6.50
N TYR A 37 -5.86 14.40 6.38
CA TYR A 37 -5.45 15.80 6.35
C TYR A 37 -6.06 16.56 7.52
N PHE A 38 -5.21 17.22 8.30
CA PHE A 38 -5.64 18.00 9.45
C PHE A 38 -5.21 19.45 9.34
N SER A 39 -6.09 20.37 9.70
CA SER A 39 -5.69 21.72 10.11
C SER A 39 -5.24 21.65 11.57
N ILE A 40 -3.95 21.94 11.78
CA ILE A 40 -3.26 21.80 13.06
C ILE A 40 -2.96 23.19 13.62
N PRO A 41 -3.33 23.50 14.87
CA PRO A 41 -3.07 24.80 15.48
C PRO A 41 -1.58 24.99 15.80
N GLN A 42 -1.13 26.25 15.84
CA GLN A 42 0.27 26.60 16.05
C GLN A 42 0.89 26.02 17.32
N ILE A 43 0.09 25.79 18.37
CA ILE A 43 0.54 25.19 19.62
C ILE A 43 1.10 23.77 19.41
N LEU A 44 0.44 22.94 18.59
CA LEU A 44 0.91 21.60 18.24
C LEU A 44 2.02 21.63 17.20
N LEU A 45 2.02 22.59 16.28
CA LEU A 45 3.10 22.77 15.30
C LEU A 45 4.43 23.19 15.94
N SER A 46 4.35 23.93 17.06
CA SER A 46 5.53 24.39 17.80
C SER A 46 6.07 23.32 18.76
N ASP A 47 5.21 22.37 19.16
CA ASP A 47 5.59 21.21 19.97
C ASP A 47 6.44 20.22 19.16
N GLN A 48 7.66 19.98 19.62
CA GLN A 48 8.62 19.12 18.94
C GLN A 48 8.24 17.63 18.95
N ASN A 49 7.43 17.24 19.93
CA ASN A 49 7.10 15.85 20.20
C ASN A 49 5.64 15.51 19.85
N ALA A 50 4.81 16.48 19.48
CA ALA A 50 3.42 16.22 19.09
C ALA A 50 3.32 15.31 17.86
N TYR A 51 2.30 14.46 17.84
CA TYR A 51 2.20 13.36 16.89
C TYR A 51 0.77 12.96 16.54
N VAL A 52 0.65 12.23 15.44
CA VAL A 52 -0.57 11.56 14.98
C VAL A 52 -0.33 10.06 15.01
N THR A 53 -1.28 9.28 15.52
CA THR A 53 -1.30 7.83 15.36
C THR A 53 -2.29 7.46 14.27
N LEU A 54 -1.86 6.61 13.32
CA LEU A 54 -2.76 5.93 12.39
C LEU A 54 -2.72 4.45 12.69
N THR A 55 -3.85 3.87 13.10
CA THR A 55 -3.95 2.46 13.51
C THR A 55 -4.90 1.71 12.60
N ASN A 56 -4.45 0.58 12.05
CA ASN A 56 -5.35 -0.41 11.46
C ASN A 56 -5.93 -1.27 12.59
N GLU A 57 -7.23 -1.13 12.84
CA GLU A 57 -7.93 -1.80 13.95
C GLU A 57 -8.00 -3.33 13.79
N SER A 58 -7.99 -3.84 12.55
CA SER A 58 -8.03 -5.29 12.29
C SER A 58 -6.71 -5.98 12.56
N THR A 59 -5.58 -5.32 12.30
CA THR A 59 -4.23 -5.90 12.45
C THR A 59 -3.51 -5.43 13.71
N GLY A 60 -3.95 -4.33 14.32
CA GLY A 60 -3.26 -3.65 15.41
C GLY A 60 -2.01 -2.87 14.97
N ASN A 61 -1.67 -2.88 13.67
CA ASN A 61 -0.53 -2.13 13.15
C ASN A 61 -0.79 -0.63 13.30
N SER A 62 0.14 0.07 13.95
CA SER A 62 0.02 1.51 14.21
C SER A 62 1.29 2.27 13.83
N ASN A 63 1.11 3.41 13.16
CA ASN A 63 2.17 4.35 12.83
C ASN A 63 2.07 5.58 13.71
N THR A 64 3.15 5.91 14.42
CA THR A 64 3.30 7.20 15.13
C THR A 64 4.05 8.17 14.24
N LEU A 65 3.39 9.26 13.85
CA LEU A 65 3.87 10.22 12.86
C LEU A 65 4.02 11.60 13.50
N ASN A 66 5.24 12.13 13.52
CA ASN A 66 5.52 13.42 14.14
C ASN A 66 4.92 14.58 13.32
N ILE A 67 4.18 15.48 13.97
CA ILE A 67 3.50 16.61 13.32
C ILE A 67 4.49 17.56 12.65
N LYS A 68 5.66 17.80 13.23
CA LYS A 68 6.67 18.71 12.68
C LYS A 68 7.27 18.21 11.35
N LYS A 69 7.20 16.90 11.11
CA LYS A 69 7.68 16.27 9.87
C LYS A 69 6.58 16.13 8.81
N ALA A 70 5.34 16.50 9.14
CA ALA A 70 4.22 16.35 8.24
C ALA A 70 4.33 17.33 7.06
N GLU A 71 3.98 16.84 5.87
CA GLU A 71 3.89 17.66 4.66
C GLU A 71 2.60 18.49 4.71
N PHE A 72 2.71 19.79 4.49
CA PHE A 72 1.54 20.66 4.31
C PHE A 72 1.09 20.64 2.86
N VAL A 73 -0.20 20.36 2.63
CA VAL A 73 -0.82 20.38 1.31
C VAL A 73 -1.79 21.54 1.24
N GLU A 74 -1.54 22.48 0.33
CA GLU A 74 -2.39 23.66 0.14
C GLU A 74 -3.85 23.27 -0.12
N GLY A 75 -4.78 23.95 0.55
CA GLY A 75 -6.22 23.66 0.46
C GLY A 75 -6.69 22.37 1.16
N LYS A 76 -5.78 21.59 1.78
CA LYS A 76 -6.12 20.36 2.51
C LYS A 76 -5.59 20.30 3.94
N GLY A 77 -4.42 20.86 4.23
CA GLY A 77 -3.78 20.80 5.55
C GLY A 77 -2.61 19.82 5.65
N TYR A 78 -2.21 19.47 6.87
CA TYR A 78 -1.07 18.58 7.14
C TYR A 78 -1.44 17.12 6.89
N LYS A 79 -0.65 16.44 6.05
CA LYS A 79 -0.89 15.08 5.56
C LYS A 79 -0.20 14.03 6.42
N PHE A 80 -0.95 13.00 6.80
CA PHE A 80 -0.47 11.81 7.49
C PHE A 80 -0.95 10.56 6.77
N SER A 81 -0.07 9.59 6.54
CA SER A 81 -0.37 8.44 5.68
C SER A 81 -0.07 7.12 6.36
N ILE A 82 -0.92 6.12 6.13
CA ILE A 82 -0.66 4.71 6.44
C ILE A 82 -0.67 3.90 5.16
N LEU A 83 0.27 2.95 5.06
CA LEU A 83 0.35 1.98 3.98
C LEU A 83 -0.64 0.84 4.25
N LEU A 84 -1.33 0.39 3.21
CA LEU A 84 -2.30 -0.71 3.32
C LEU A 84 -1.98 -1.79 2.28
N ALA A 85 -2.10 -3.05 2.66
CA ALA A 85 -2.21 -4.13 1.68
C ALA A 85 -3.56 -4.05 0.96
N ALA A 86 -3.66 -4.55 -0.28
CA ALA A 86 -4.91 -4.51 -1.04
C ALA A 86 -6.07 -5.24 -0.31
N LYS A 87 -5.76 -6.32 0.42
CA LYS A 87 -6.72 -7.07 1.24
C LYS A 87 -7.24 -6.28 2.46
N GLU A 88 -6.51 -5.27 2.92
CA GLU A 88 -6.85 -4.47 4.11
C GLU A 88 -7.77 -3.29 3.78
N ALA A 89 -8.26 -3.18 2.53
CA ALA A 89 -9.00 -2.01 2.08
C ALA A 89 -10.32 -1.75 2.84
N ARG A 90 -10.89 -2.79 3.46
CA ARG A 90 -12.08 -2.70 4.30
C ARG A 90 -11.77 -2.54 5.79
N ASP A 91 -10.50 -2.62 6.18
CA ASP A 91 -10.11 -2.40 7.57
C ASP A 91 -10.38 -0.95 7.98
N THR A 92 -10.86 -0.80 9.20
CA THR A 92 -11.02 0.52 9.82
C THR A 92 -9.64 1.04 10.22
N ILE A 93 -9.31 2.22 9.69
CA ILE A 93 -8.15 2.98 10.10
C ILE A 93 -8.62 4.11 11.01
N THR A 94 -8.04 4.20 12.20
CA THR A 94 -8.32 5.25 13.18
C THR A 94 -7.16 6.23 13.25
N ALA A 95 -7.46 7.52 13.07
CA ALA A 95 -6.51 8.60 13.31
C ALA A 95 -6.78 9.31 14.64
N LYS A 96 -5.75 9.47 15.46
CA LYS A 96 -5.78 10.27 16.70
C LYS A 96 -4.60 11.24 16.75
N VAL A 97 -4.79 12.40 17.38
CA VAL A 97 -3.78 13.47 17.47
C VAL A 97 -3.44 13.73 18.92
N PHE A 98 -2.16 13.87 19.22
CA PHE A 98 -1.64 14.04 20.56
C PHE A 98 -0.62 15.18 20.62
N ASP A 99 -0.57 15.85 21.77
CA ASP A 99 0.54 16.72 22.13
C ASP A 99 1.81 15.90 22.47
N GLY A 100 2.92 16.60 22.69
CA GLY A 100 4.21 16.01 23.00
C GLY A 100 4.32 15.34 24.38
N GLN A 101 3.30 15.48 25.23
CA GLN A 101 3.19 14.80 26.53
C GLN A 101 2.22 13.61 26.47
N GLY A 102 1.60 13.36 25.31
CA GLY A 102 0.61 12.29 25.13
C GLY A 102 -0.82 12.70 25.48
N GLY A 103 -1.09 13.97 25.73
CA GLY A 103 -2.44 14.50 25.88
C GLY A 103 -3.18 14.48 24.54
N ALA A 104 -4.39 13.91 24.52
CA ALA A 104 -5.21 13.84 23.30
C ALA A 104 -5.75 15.23 22.92
N ALA A 105 -5.63 15.57 21.64
CA ALA A 105 -6.27 16.76 21.08
C ALA A 105 -7.77 16.49 20.82
N VAL A 106 -8.57 17.55 20.89
CA VAL A 106 -9.96 17.54 20.42
C VAL A 106 -9.97 17.53 18.90
N ILE A 107 -10.73 16.63 18.28
CA ILE A 107 -10.82 16.52 16.83
C ILE A 107 -12.24 16.88 16.35
N ARG A 108 -12.34 17.87 15.48
CA ARG A 108 -13.62 18.35 14.91
C ARG A 108 -13.70 18.12 13.40
N GLY A 109 -14.88 17.86 12.87
CA GLY A 109 -15.14 17.83 11.43
C GLY A 109 -15.25 19.24 10.83
N ASN A 110 -14.76 19.44 9.60
CA ASN A 110 -14.85 20.73 8.90
C ASN A 110 -16.31 21.15 8.56
N LEU A 111 -17.21 20.20 8.23
CA LEU A 111 -18.51 20.53 7.63
C LEU A 111 -19.75 20.22 8.48
N ARG A 112 -19.58 19.56 9.62
CA ARG A 112 -20.63 19.19 10.57
C ARG A 112 -19.97 19.12 11.93
N ASP A 113 -20.61 19.57 13.01
CA ASP A 113 -20.12 19.57 14.41
C ASP A 113 -19.77 18.17 14.98
N ASN A 114 -19.36 17.24 14.13
CA ASN A 114 -18.84 15.93 14.47
C ASN A 114 -17.63 16.11 15.40
N ASP A 115 -17.76 15.54 16.58
CA ASP A 115 -16.69 15.38 17.55
C ASP A 115 -16.10 13.97 17.40
N TYR A 116 -14.80 13.90 17.15
CA TYR A 116 -14.06 12.65 17.02
C TYR A 116 -13.04 12.47 18.16
N THR A 117 -13.15 13.24 19.24
CA THR A 117 -12.15 13.26 20.31
C THR A 117 -11.95 11.89 20.96
N ASP A 118 -13.04 11.19 21.29
CA ASP A 118 -12.96 9.90 22.00
C ASP A 118 -12.58 8.74 21.06
N THR A 119 -13.20 8.70 19.89
CA THR A 119 -13.10 7.58 18.94
C THR A 119 -11.94 7.72 17.96
N GLY A 120 -11.46 8.93 17.71
CA GLY A 120 -10.60 9.24 16.57
C GLY A 120 -11.36 9.29 15.25
N VAL A 121 -10.70 9.75 14.19
CA VAL A 121 -11.27 9.78 12.83
C VAL A 121 -11.15 8.38 12.23
N GLN A 122 -12.27 7.68 12.11
CA GLN A 122 -12.34 6.33 11.54
C GLN A 122 -12.71 6.38 10.05
N TYR A 123 -11.94 5.67 9.23
CA TYR A 123 -12.16 5.62 7.78
C TYR A 123 -11.63 4.31 7.19
N THR A 124 -12.13 3.92 6.01
CA THR A 124 -11.66 2.74 5.28
C THR A 124 -11.26 3.14 3.86
N LEU A 125 -10.30 2.43 3.27
CA LEU A 125 -9.92 2.70 1.88
C LEU A 125 -11.09 2.46 0.92
N VAL A 126 -11.90 1.42 1.15
CA VAL A 126 -13.06 1.12 0.29
C VAL A 126 -14.07 2.27 0.29
N ARG A 127 -14.26 2.96 1.42
CA ARG A 127 -15.16 4.13 1.49
C ARG A 127 -14.65 5.26 0.60
N TYR A 128 -13.33 5.48 0.55
CA TYR A 128 -12.75 6.45 -0.38
C TYR A 128 -12.94 6.00 -1.83
N LEU A 129 -12.71 4.72 -2.13
CA LEU A 129 -12.85 4.17 -3.47
C LEU A 129 -14.30 4.25 -3.99
N ASP A 130 -15.28 3.97 -3.13
CA ASP A 130 -16.71 4.15 -3.44
C ASP A 130 -17.03 5.62 -3.74
N TRP A 131 -16.51 6.54 -2.92
CA TRP A 131 -16.67 7.97 -3.17
C TRP A 131 -16.02 8.38 -4.50
N LEU A 132 -14.80 7.91 -4.78
CA LEU A 132 -14.04 8.25 -5.99
C LEU A 132 -14.73 7.72 -7.24
N ALA A 133 -15.26 6.49 -7.21
CA ALA A 133 -16.01 5.88 -8.30
C ALA A 133 -17.29 6.68 -8.64
N ALA A 134 -17.97 7.22 -7.62
CA ALA A 134 -19.21 7.98 -7.81
C ALA A 134 -18.98 9.48 -8.10
N ASN A 135 -17.97 10.09 -7.48
CA ASN A 135 -17.83 11.55 -7.37
C ASN A 135 -16.49 12.09 -7.88
N GLY A 136 -15.61 11.25 -8.45
CA GLY A 136 -14.41 11.72 -9.13
C GLY A 136 -14.75 12.82 -10.14
N GLU A 137 -13.90 13.83 -10.24
CA GLU A 137 -14.10 14.97 -11.14
C GLU A 137 -13.96 14.55 -12.59
N THR A 138 -13.12 13.54 -12.85
CA THR A 138 -12.86 13.01 -14.19
C THR A 138 -13.29 11.55 -14.33
N ASP A 139 -13.54 11.12 -15.58
CA ASP A 139 -13.82 9.71 -15.86
C ASP A 139 -12.65 8.79 -15.50
N LYS A 140 -11.42 9.28 -15.57
CA LYS A 140 -10.21 8.56 -15.17
C LYS A 140 -10.18 8.30 -13.66
N GLU A 141 -10.58 9.28 -12.85
CA GLU A 141 -10.70 9.13 -11.40
C GLU A 141 -11.78 8.11 -11.04
N LYS A 142 -12.95 8.20 -11.66
CA LYS A 142 -14.04 7.25 -11.43
C LYS A 142 -13.63 5.83 -11.83
N ALA A 143 -12.96 5.68 -12.98
CA ALA A 143 -12.44 4.40 -13.44
C ALA A 143 -11.38 3.82 -12.48
N LEU A 144 -10.48 4.65 -11.95
CA LEU A 144 -9.51 4.26 -10.93
C LEU A 144 -10.22 3.79 -9.64
N GLY A 145 -11.22 4.53 -9.16
CA GLY A 145 -12.02 4.15 -8.00
C GLY A 145 -12.65 2.77 -8.14
N THR A 146 -13.31 2.51 -9.28
CA THR A 146 -13.92 1.21 -9.58
C THR A 146 -12.88 0.09 -9.66
N ALA A 147 -11.82 0.27 -10.48
CA ALA A 147 -10.84 -0.78 -10.72
C ALA A 147 -10.00 -1.11 -9.48
N ALA A 148 -9.65 -0.10 -8.68
CA ALA A 148 -8.94 -0.32 -7.42
C ALA A 148 -9.82 -1.05 -6.39
N LYS A 149 -11.13 -0.72 -6.32
CA LYS A 149 -12.07 -1.44 -5.45
C LYS A 149 -12.20 -2.91 -5.84
N ASP A 150 -12.30 -3.21 -7.12
CA ASP A 150 -12.38 -4.59 -7.62
C ASP A 150 -11.09 -5.37 -7.32
N TYR A 151 -9.92 -4.74 -7.49
CA TYR A 151 -8.64 -5.35 -7.12
C TYR A 151 -8.54 -5.64 -5.62
N CYS A 152 -8.88 -4.67 -4.76
CA CYS A 152 -8.92 -4.87 -3.32
C CYS A 152 -9.90 -5.99 -2.91
N THR A 153 -11.08 -6.04 -3.53
CA THR A 153 -12.08 -7.09 -3.29
C THR A 153 -11.56 -8.47 -3.71
N ALA A 154 -10.94 -8.56 -4.89
CA ALA A 154 -10.32 -9.80 -5.35
C ALA A 154 -9.17 -10.27 -4.44
N ALA A 155 -8.37 -9.33 -3.91
CA ALA A 155 -7.32 -9.62 -2.94
C ALA A 155 -7.89 -10.16 -1.62
N GLN A 156 -8.97 -9.57 -1.10
CA GLN A 156 -9.65 -10.08 0.09
C GLN A 156 -10.13 -11.52 -0.10
N ILE A 157 -10.79 -11.83 -1.22
CA ILE A 157 -11.28 -13.17 -1.54
C ILE A 157 -10.12 -14.15 -1.68
N TYR A 158 -9.07 -13.80 -2.44
CA TYR A 158 -7.91 -14.65 -2.65
C TYR A 158 -7.19 -15.03 -1.34
N PHE A 159 -7.03 -14.08 -0.43
CA PHE A 159 -6.39 -14.32 0.87
C PHE A 159 -7.37 -14.79 1.95
N ASN A 160 -8.66 -14.95 1.64
CA ASN A 160 -9.72 -15.24 2.59
C ASN A 160 -9.70 -14.28 3.80
N TYR A 161 -9.54 -12.98 3.53
CA TYR A 161 -9.38 -11.93 4.53
C TYR A 161 -10.66 -11.07 4.61
N HIS A 162 -11.49 -11.33 5.62
CA HIS A 162 -12.82 -10.71 5.77
C HIS A 162 -13.63 -10.75 4.47
N ALA A 163 -13.66 -11.92 3.84
CA ALA A 163 -14.14 -12.10 2.47
C ALA A 163 -15.62 -12.53 2.38
N ASP A 164 -16.31 -12.65 3.51
CA ASP A 164 -17.71 -13.04 3.56
C ASP A 164 -18.56 -12.09 2.70
N ASP A 165 -19.42 -12.67 1.86
CA ASP A 165 -20.32 -11.97 0.94
C ASP A 165 -19.66 -11.01 -0.06
N LEU A 166 -18.33 -11.10 -0.25
CA LEU A 166 -17.64 -10.34 -1.28
C LEU A 166 -17.73 -11.02 -2.64
N ALA A 167 -17.97 -10.23 -3.68
CA ALA A 167 -17.91 -10.65 -5.07
C ALA A 167 -17.13 -9.62 -5.88
N VAL A 168 -16.26 -10.12 -6.78
CA VAL A 168 -15.58 -9.28 -7.76
C VAL A 168 -16.57 -8.89 -8.86
N SER A 169 -16.49 -7.67 -9.39
CA SER A 169 -17.37 -7.25 -10.48
C SER A 169 -17.15 -8.10 -11.74
N THR A 170 -18.16 -8.17 -12.61
CA THR A 170 -18.07 -8.85 -13.91
C THR A 170 -17.15 -8.15 -14.91
N ALA A 171 -16.57 -6.99 -14.58
CA ALA A 171 -15.61 -6.31 -15.45
C ALA A 171 -14.37 -7.19 -15.73
N VAL A 172 -14.01 -8.10 -14.80
CA VAL A 172 -12.91 -9.05 -14.98
C VAL A 172 -13.16 -10.03 -16.14
N ASP A 173 -14.41 -10.26 -16.53
CA ASP A 173 -14.76 -11.18 -17.63
C ASP A 173 -14.30 -10.66 -18.99
N ALA A 174 -14.11 -9.34 -19.13
CA ALA A 174 -13.55 -8.73 -20.34
C ALA A 174 -12.04 -9.00 -20.50
N VAL A 175 -11.36 -9.44 -19.43
CA VAL A 175 -9.92 -9.74 -19.46
C VAL A 175 -9.71 -11.20 -19.84
N THR A 176 -9.18 -11.39 -21.05
CA THR A 176 -8.91 -12.72 -21.61
C THR A 176 -7.41 -13.04 -21.58
N GLU A 177 -7.04 -14.31 -21.80
CA GLU A 177 -5.63 -14.67 -22.00
C GLU A 177 -4.97 -13.86 -23.13
N LYS A 178 -5.73 -13.57 -24.20
CA LYS A 178 -5.26 -12.74 -25.32
C LYS A 178 -4.94 -11.32 -24.87
N THR A 179 -5.78 -10.74 -24.00
CA THR A 179 -5.57 -9.41 -23.41
C THR A 179 -4.23 -9.33 -22.67
N LEU A 180 -3.81 -10.43 -22.04
CA LEU A 180 -2.59 -10.51 -21.24
C LEU A 180 -1.39 -11.11 -22.00
N SER A 181 -1.54 -11.43 -23.30
CA SER A 181 -0.55 -12.17 -24.07
C SER A 181 0.82 -11.47 -24.14
N SER A 182 0.83 -10.13 -24.19
CA SER A 182 2.05 -9.31 -24.20
C SER A 182 2.87 -9.38 -22.90
N TYR A 183 2.29 -9.86 -21.80
CA TYR A 183 2.97 -9.96 -20.50
C TYR A 183 3.59 -11.35 -20.24
N ALA A 184 3.69 -12.20 -21.26
CA ALA A 184 4.42 -13.46 -21.15
C ALA A 184 5.90 -13.22 -20.79
N ALA A 185 6.44 -14.05 -19.90
CA ALA A 185 7.85 -13.96 -19.53
C ALA A 185 8.75 -14.28 -20.74
N SER A 186 9.81 -13.50 -20.94
CA SER A 186 10.86 -13.82 -21.91
C SER A 186 12.06 -14.46 -21.22
N ARG A 187 12.66 -15.47 -21.86
CA ARG A 187 13.75 -16.30 -21.31
C ARG A 187 14.91 -16.33 -22.29
N SER A 188 16.13 -16.28 -21.79
CA SER A 188 17.34 -16.43 -22.60
C SER A 188 18.49 -17.02 -21.80
N GLY A 189 19.47 -17.57 -22.50
CA GLY A 189 20.66 -18.18 -21.93
C GLY A 189 20.42 -19.57 -21.31
N THR A 190 21.39 -20.02 -20.52
CA THR A 190 21.43 -21.37 -19.95
C THR A 190 21.37 -21.27 -18.43
N LEU A 191 20.37 -21.93 -17.83
CA LEU A 191 20.24 -21.98 -16.37
C LEU A 191 21.41 -22.78 -15.78
N PRO A 192 22.15 -22.25 -14.79
CA PRO A 192 23.24 -22.99 -14.16
C PRO A 192 22.78 -24.34 -13.62
N SER A 193 23.67 -25.34 -13.70
CA SER A 193 23.39 -26.68 -13.20
C SER A 193 23.01 -26.68 -11.72
N GLY A 194 22.05 -27.51 -11.34
CA GLY A 194 21.53 -27.57 -9.98
C GLY A 194 20.54 -26.47 -9.60
N VAL A 195 20.29 -25.48 -10.48
CA VAL A 195 19.29 -24.42 -10.27
C VAL A 195 17.99 -24.75 -11.02
N SER A 196 16.85 -24.40 -10.43
CA SER A 196 15.52 -24.56 -11.04
C SER A 196 14.65 -23.33 -10.78
N ILE A 197 13.81 -22.96 -11.76
CA ILE A 197 12.79 -21.93 -11.57
C ILE A 197 11.52 -22.59 -11.02
N ARG A 198 11.11 -22.23 -9.81
CA ARG A 198 9.94 -22.82 -9.13
C ARG A 198 8.64 -22.09 -9.43
N GLY A 199 8.72 -20.80 -9.74
CA GLY A 199 7.57 -19.99 -10.09
C GLY A 199 7.77 -18.53 -9.74
N ILE A 200 6.70 -17.75 -9.88
CA ILE A 200 6.65 -16.34 -9.52
C ILE A 200 5.44 -16.07 -8.63
N SER A 201 5.53 -15.04 -7.79
CA SER A 201 4.40 -14.47 -7.07
C SER A 201 4.52 -12.96 -7.01
N ALA A 202 3.41 -12.22 -6.98
CA ALA A 202 3.44 -10.84 -6.50
C ALA A 202 3.18 -10.80 -4.99
N MET A 203 3.95 -9.98 -4.27
CA MET A 203 3.65 -9.58 -2.91
C MET A 203 2.61 -8.46 -2.99
N LEU A 204 1.35 -8.79 -2.76
CA LEU A 204 0.19 -7.88 -2.88
C LEU A 204 -0.05 -7.11 -1.57
N GLU A 205 1.05 -6.77 -0.90
CA GLU A 205 1.06 -5.93 0.30
C GLU A 205 1.09 -4.45 -0.14
N SER A 206 1.59 -3.56 0.71
CA SER A 206 1.73 -2.13 0.35
C SER A 206 2.72 -1.89 -0.79
N ASP A 207 3.69 -2.80 -0.98
CA ASP A 207 4.73 -2.75 -1.99
C ASP A 207 4.53 -3.89 -2.98
N ASN A 208 3.77 -3.66 -4.06
CA ASN A 208 3.55 -4.66 -5.10
C ASN A 208 4.90 -5.16 -5.64
N THR A 209 5.38 -6.32 -5.19
CA THR A 209 6.75 -6.78 -5.49
C THR A 209 6.73 -8.13 -6.17
N LEU A 210 7.38 -8.27 -7.32
CA LEU A 210 7.52 -9.56 -7.98
C LEU A 210 8.63 -10.39 -7.33
N ARG A 211 8.28 -11.60 -6.88
CA ARG A 211 9.21 -12.63 -6.38
C ARG A 211 9.44 -13.68 -7.44
N LEU A 212 10.70 -14.03 -7.68
CA LEU A 212 11.11 -15.19 -8.49
C LEU A 212 11.64 -16.28 -7.56
N TYR A 213 10.94 -17.41 -7.46
CA TYR A 213 11.35 -18.53 -6.61
C TYR A 213 12.34 -19.44 -7.33
N LEU A 214 13.41 -19.77 -6.62
CA LEU A 214 14.49 -20.62 -7.09
C LEU A 214 14.55 -21.90 -6.23
N GLY A 215 14.90 -23.01 -6.87
CA GLY A 215 15.23 -24.25 -6.18
C GLY A 215 16.64 -24.68 -6.48
N PHE A 216 17.32 -25.21 -5.48
CA PHE A 216 18.70 -25.68 -5.56
C PHE A 216 18.76 -27.18 -5.26
N LYS A 217 19.54 -27.92 -6.05
CA LYS A 217 19.77 -29.35 -5.86
C LYS A 217 21.26 -29.62 -6.02
N ASP A 218 21.86 -30.22 -4.98
CA ASP A 218 23.27 -30.61 -4.94
C ASP A 218 24.26 -29.44 -5.23
N VAL A 219 23.83 -28.20 -4.97
CA VAL A 219 24.62 -26.97 -5.16
C VAL A 219 24.33 -25.96 -4.06
N GLU A 220 25.35 -25.21 -3.66
CA GLU A 220 25.23 -24.12 -2.68
C GLU A 220 24.75 -22.83 -3.37
N PRO A 221 23.68 -22.17 -2.88
CA PRO A 221 23.16 -20.94 -3.50
C PRO A 221 24.16 -19.78 -3.53
N SER A 222 25.08 -19.72 -2.57
CA SER A 222 26.12 -18.68 -2.48
C SER A 222 27.15 -18.71 -3.63
N ARG A 223 27.15 -19.77 -4.44
CA ARG A 223 28.03 -19.91 -5.61
C ARG A 223 27.55 -19.11 -6.83
N PHE A 224 26.32 -18.60 -6.79
CA PHE A 224 25.73 -17.88 -7.92
C PHE A 224 25.69 -16.38 -7.65
N THR A 225 25.70 -15.62 -8.73
CA THR A 225 25.42 -14.19 -8.73
C THR A 225 23.99 -13.95 -9.19
N TYR A 226 23.31 -13.02 -8.52
CA TYR A 226 21.92 -12.67 -8.79
C TYR A 226 21.82 -11.19 -9.11
N MET A 227 21.14 -10.86 -10.20
CA MET A 227 20.92 -9.48 -10.60
C MET A 227 19.45 -9.24 -10.88
N ILE A 228 18.95 -8.06 -10.54
CA ILE A 228 17.64 -7.55 -10.97
C ILE A 228 17.84 -6.16 -11.55
N GLY A 229 17.39 -5.93 -12.79
CA GLY A 229 17.51 -4.61 -13.44
C GLY A 229 18.96 -4.15 -13.61
N GLY A 230 19.91 -5.08 -13.70
CA GLY A 230 21.35 -4.77 -13.79
C GLY A 230 22.01 -4.40 -12.46
N GLN A 231 21.30 -4.50 -11.33
CA GLN A 231 21.85 -4.32 -9.99
C GLN A 231 21.96 -5.64 -9.25
N SER A 232 22.96 -5.76 -8.37
CA SER A 232 23.13 -6.94 -7.51
C SER A 232 21.90 -7.11 -6.63
N ALA A 233 21.37 -8.33 -6.58
CA ALA A 233 20.23 -8.69 -5.75
C ALA A 233 20.63 -9.72 -4.71
N GLU A 234 20.06 -9.61 -3.51
CA GLU A 234 20.23 -10.62 -2.46
C GLU A 234 19.25 -11.78 -2.68
N LEU A 235 19.75 -13.01 -2.51
CA LEU A 235 18.89 -14.18 -2.43
C LEU A 235 18.26 -14.24 -1.05
N LYS A 236 16.94 -14.12 -0.99
CA LYS A 236 16.16 -14.15 0.24
C LYS A 236 15.61 -15.55 0.50
N THR A 237 15.36 -15.86 1.77
CA THR A 237 14.77 -17.13 2.18
C THR A 237 13.53 -16.87 3.02
N ARG A 238 12.42 -17.54 2.69
CA ARG A 238 11.19 -17.54 3.48
C ARG A 238 11.33 -18.45 4.70
N SER A 239 10.44 -18.30 5.67
CA SER A 239 10.38 -19.14 6.86
C SER A 239 10.16 -20.64 6.57
N ASP A 240 9.54 -20.96 5.42
CA ASP A 240 9.34 -22.32 4.92
C ASP A 240 10.56 -22.88 4.13
N GLY A 241 11.66 -22.13 4.06
CA GLY A 241 12.89 -22.52 3.36
C GLY A 241 12.91 -22.21 1.86
N ALA A 242 11.84 -21.64 1.29
CA ALA A 242 11.83 -21.28 -0.12
C ALA A 242 12.74 -20.07 -0.41
N SER A 243 13.67 -20.23 -1.36
CA SER A 243 14.57 -19.15 -1.79
C SER A 243 13.98 -18.33 -2.94
N TYR A 244 14.16 -17.01 -2.91
CA TYR A 244 13.61 -16.11 -3.92
C TYR A 244 14.42 -14.83 -4.13
N LEU A 245 14.24 -14.24 -5.32
CA LEU A 245 14.71 -12.90 -5.67
C LEU A 245 13.51 -11.94 -5.67
N ALA A 246 13.68 -10.71 -5.19
CA ALA A 246 12.63 -9.70 -5.13
C ALA A 246 13.19 -8.28 -5.33
N LEU A 247 12.35 -7.37 -5.81
CA LEU A 247 12.65 -5.94 -5.87
C LEU A 247 12.38 -5.30 -4.51
N ASP A 248 13.40 -4.73 -3.86
CA ASP A 248 13.24 -4.17 -2.51
C ASP A 248 12.47 -2.85 -2.47
N ALA A 249 12.46 -2.10 -3.57
CA ALA A 249 11.75 -0.82 -3.66
C ALA A 249 10.23 -0.95 -3.88
N GLY A 250 9.74 -2.17 -4.16
CA GLY A 250 8.38 -2.38 -4.66
C GLY A 250 8.16 -1.83 -6.08
N VAL A 251 7.00 -2.11 -6.66
CA VAL A 251 6.57 -1.60 -7.96
C VAL A 251 5.36 -0.69 -7.76
N TYR A 252 5.43 0.52 -8.30
CA TYR A 252 4.32 1.46 -8.24
C TYR A 252 3.11 0.95 -9.01
N SER A 253 1.93 1.28 -8.53
CA SER A 253 0.66 0.73 -9.05
C SER A 253 0.39 1.07 -10.53
N ASN A 254 0.90 2.21 -11.02
CA ASN A 254 0.86 2.65 -12.41
C ASN A 254 2.04 2.13 -13.27
N HIS A 255 2.92 1.31 -12.69
CA HIS A 255 4.11 0.75 -13.34
C HIS A 255 4.16 -0.79 -13.22
N LEU A 256 3.05 -1.46 -12.88
CA LEU A 256 3.01 -2.93 -12.73
C LEU A 256 3.32 -3.68 -14.03
N GLN A 257 3.16 -3.01 -15.17
CA GLN A 257 3.52 -3.49 -16.51
C GLN A 257 5.03 -3.47 -16.78
N ASP A 258 5.79 -2.66 -16.04
CA ASP A 258 7.20 -2.43 -16.32
C ASP A 258 8.02 -3.67 -16.01
N THR A 259 8.76 -4.14 -17.00
CA THR A 259 9.54 -5.36 -16.89
C THR A 259 10.89 -5.14 -16.25
N ASN A 260 11.33 -6.11 -15.47
CA ASN A 260 12.66 -6.19 -14.89
C ASN A 260 13.39 -7.44 -15.40
N LEU A 261 14.69 -7.30 -15.65
CA LEU A 261 15.57 -8.40 -16.06
C LEU A 261 16.15 -9.08 -14.81
N TYR A 262 15.73 -10.32 -14.55
CA TYR A 262 16.30 -11.18 -13.52
C TYR A 262 17.41 -12.00 -14.15
N SER A 263 18.59 -12.06 -13.51
CA SER A 263 19.74 -12.85 -13.99
C SER A 263 20.30 -13.74 -12.89
N ILE A 264 20.65 -14.97 -13.25
CA ILE A 264 21.30 -15.95 -12.39
C ILE A 264 22.53 -16.47 -13.14
N SER A 265 23.73 -16.38 -12.55
CA SER A 265 24.96 -16.83 -13.20
C SER A 265 25.94 -17.52 -12.26
N ASP A 266 26.64 -18.53 -12.78
CA ASP A 266 27.79 -19.19 -12.15
C ASP A 266 29.14 -18.67 -12.68
N GLY A 267 29.14 -17.59 -13.47
CA GLY A 267 30.30 -17.02 -14.16
C GLY A 267 30.60 -17.62 -15.54
N THR A 268 30.01 -18.77 -15.88
CA THR A 268 30.14 -19.41 -17.21
C THR A 268 28.81 -19.43 -17.95
N ASN A 269 27.76 -19.87 -17.27
CA ASN A 269 26.39 -19.87 -17.72
C ASN A 269 25.64 -18.71 -17.08
N THR A 270 24.82 -18.04 -17.88
CA THR A 270 23.92 -17.00 -17.40
C THR A 270 22.54 -17.29 -17.96
N TYR A 271 21.54 -17.28 -17.08
CA TYR A 271 20.14 -17.35 -17.46
C TYR A 271 19.44 -16.08 -17.08
N THR A 272 18.67 -15.54 -18.02
CA THR A 272 17.93 -14.30 -17.82
C THR A 272 16.44 -14.51 -18.05
N LEU A 273 15.65 -13.81 -17.24
CA LEU A 273 14.20 -13.86 -17.25
C LEU A 273 13.64 -12.43 -17.16
N THR A 274 12.95 -11.98 -18.20
CA THR A 274 12.30 -10.66 -18.24
C THR A 274 10.84 -10.80 -17.88
N MET A 275 10.40 -10.12 -16.81
CA MET A 275 9.04 -10.23 -16.26
C MET A 275 8.61 -8.94 -15.57
N SER A 276 7.30 -8.78 -15.39
CA SER A 276 6.69 -7.71 -14.59
C SER A 276 5.65 -8.27 -13.61
N VAL A 277 5.04 -7.42 -12.79
CA VAL A 277 3.91 -7.83 -11.94
C VAL A 277 2.74 -8.32 -12.82
N LEU A 278 2.56 -7.76 -14.02
CA LEU A 278 1.57 -8.26 -14.97
C LEU A 278 1.91 -9.63 -15.57
N THR A 279 3.17 -10.08 -15.55
CA THR A 279 3.52 -11.48 -15.84
C THR A 279 2.91 -12.42 -14.81
N TYR A 280 2.93 -12.03 -13.53
CA TYR A 280 2.23 -12.78 -12.48
C TYR A 280 0.71 -12.70 -12.68
N ALA A 281 0.15 -11.51 -12.95
CA ALA A 281 -1.28 -11.33 -13.23
C ALA A 281 -1.76 -12.26 -14.36
N ARG A 282 -0.99 -12.36 -15.45
CA ARG A 282 -1.22 -13.32 -16.54
C ARG A 282 -1.23 -14.77 -16.04
N SER A 283 -0.25 -15.14 -15.22
CA SER A 283 -0.15 -16.51 -14.68
C SER A 283 -1.33 -16.89 -13.77
N CYS A 284 -1.92 -15.91 -13.10
CA CYS A 284 -3.12 -16.03 -12.28
C CYS A 284 -4.38 -16.11 -13.16
N ALA A 285 -4.52 -15.21 -14.15
CA ALA A 285 -5.71 -15.13 -15.00
C ALA A 285 -6.01 -16.45 -15.75
N ILE A 286 -4.98 -17.23 -16.10
CA ILE A 286 -5.11 -18.52 -16.79
C ILE A 286 -5.35 -19.72 -15.85
N LYS A 287 -5.45 -19.49 -14.54
CA LYS A 287 -5.75 -20.54 -13.56
C LYS A 287 -7.22 -20.95 -13.64
N SER A 288 -7.50 -22.21 -13.32
CA SER A 288 -8.86 -22.74 -13.22
C SER A 288 -9.58 -22.30 -11.94
N LYS A 289 -8.83 -21.94 -10.89
CA LYS A 289 -9.38 -21.47 -9.62
C LYS A 289 -9.85 -20.03 -9.77
N GLU A 290 -11.13 -19.78 -9.51
CA GLU A 290 -11.79 -18.52 -9.84
C GLU A 290 -11.16 -17.32 -9.11
N GLU A 291 -10.90 -17.43 -7.81
CA GLU A 291 -10.28 -16.36 -7.02
C GLU A 291 -8.87 -16.00 -7.50
N GLU A 292 -8.09 -16.97 -7.99
CA GLU A 292 -6.79 -16.70 -8.60
C GLU A 292 -6.96 -15.98 -9.93
N SER A 293 -7.88 -16.46 -10.78
CA SER A 293 -8.17 -15.83 -12.07
C SER A 293 -8.63 -14.39 -11.89
N ASN A 294 -9.60 -14.15 -11.01
CA ASN A 294 -10.18 -12.85 -10.72
C ASN A 294 -9.14 -11.89 -10.14
N LEU A 295 -8.24 -12.36 -9.27
CA LEU A 295 -7.14 -11.54 -8.76
C LEU A 295 -6.23 -11.04 -9.88
N GLY A 296 -5.80 -11.94 -10.78
CA GLY A 296 -4.94 -11.58 -11.90
C GLY A 296 -5.61 -10.58 -12.85
N LYS A 297 -6.89 -10.82 -13.18
CA LYS A 297 -7.67 -9.95 -14.06
C LYS A 297 -7.94 -8.58 -13.43
N ALA A 298 -8.29 -8.52 -12.15
CA ALA A 298 -8.54 -7.27 -11.44
C ALA A 298 -7.25 -6.45 -11.26
N LEU A 299 -6.12 -7.10 -10.96
CA LEU A 299 -4.81 -6.45 -10.89
C LEU A 299 -4.41 -5.79 -12.22
N TYR A 300 -4.71 -6.45 -13.35
CA TYR A 300 -4.53 -5.88 -14.67
C TYR A 300 -5.41 -4.64 -14.91
N LEU A 301 -6.71 -4.72 -14.62
CA LEU A 301 -7.63 -3.57 -14.78
C LEU A 301 -7.23 -2.38 -13.90
N TYR A 302 -6.83 -2.65 -12.66
CA TYR A 302 -6.31 -1.65 -11.74
C TYR A 302 -5.07 -0.95 -12.30
N ASN A 303 -4.09 -1.71 -12.81
CA ASN A 303 -2.91 -1.12 -13.44
C ASN A 303 -3.27 -0.22 -14.64
N GLN A 304 -4.20 -0.65 -15.49
CA GLN A 304 -4.62 0.14 -16.64
C GLN A 304 -5.27 1.46 -16.22
N ALA A 305 -6.17 1.42 -15.22
CA ALA A 305 -6.82 2.62 -14.70
C ALA A 305 -5.81 3.56 -14.02
N ALA A 306 -4.89 3.03 -13.22
CA ALA A 306 -3.83 3.81 -12.57
C ALA A 306 -2.90 4.45 -13.61
N SER A 307 -2.47 3.69 -14.62
CA SER A 307 -1.62 4.20 -15.70
C SER A 307 -2.33 5.31 -16.48
N ALA A 308 -3.62 5.15 -16.80
CA ALA A 308 -4.37 6.18 -17.50
C ALA A 308 -4.59 7.46 -16.68
N MET A 309 -4.78 7.33 -15.37
CA MET A 309 -4.96 8.45 -14.43
C MET A 309 -3.68 9.26 -14.25
N PHE A 310 -2.53 8.59 -14.12
CA PHE A 310 -1.25 9.21 -13.80
C PHE A 310 -0.29 9.33 -15.01
N ALA A 311 -0.76 9.05 -16.22
CA ALA A 311 -0.03 9.36 -17.44
C ALA A 311 0.07 10.89 -17.59
N ASN A 312 1.30 11.41 -17.44
CA ASN A 312 1.67 12.77 -17.82
C ASN A 312 1.92 12.85 -19.32
#